data_AF-A0A7C7L812-F1
#
_entry.id   AF-A0A7C7L812-F1
#
_cell.length_a   1.000
_cell.length_b   1.000
_cell.length_c   1.000
_cell.angle_alpha   90.00
_cell.angle_beta   90.00
_cell.angle_gamma   90.00
#
_symmetry.space_group_name_H-M   'P 1'
#
loop_
_entity.id
_entity.type
_entity.pdbx_description
1 polymer ?
#
loop_
_entity_poly.entity_id
_entity_poly.type
_entity_poly.pdbx_seq_one_letter_code
_entity_poly.pdbx_strand_id
1 'polypeptide(L)'
;MILNTESHSQQHLLAGTAVLGLLVALGWQFGGYLPAFVAWVESVGVWGPIVFVLAYATATVAFIPGSVLSLAAGAIFGLVKGTAFVLMGATIGSAGAFLVSRYLARALIEQHLAGHARIAAIDQAIG
;
A
#
# COMPACT_ATOMS: atom_id res chain seq x y z
N MET A 1 -9.06 -19.77 41.40
CA MET A 1 -9.04 -20.12 39.96
C MET A 1 -10.07 -19.29 39.15
N ILE A 2 -10.31 -18.00 39.48
CA ILE A 2 -11.28 -17.12 38.76
C ILE A 2 -10.65 -15.78 38.32
N LEU A 3 -9.40 -15.48 38.72
CA LEU A 3 -8.76 -14.18 38.44
C LEU A 3 -8.03 -14.09 37.07
N ASN A 4 -7.92 -15.18 36.31
CA ASN A 4 -7.16 -15.20 35.03
C ASN A 4 -8.01 -14.83 33.81
N THR A 5 -9.34 -14.88 33.92
CA THR A 5 -10.27 -14.74 32.78
C THR A 5 -10.57 -13.28 32.43
N GLU A 6 -10.52 -12.37 33.41
CA GLU A 6 -10.79 -10.92 33.23
C GLU A 6 -9.65 -10.20 32.47
N SER A 7 -8.40 -10.64 32.67
CA SER A 7 -7.20 -10.06 32.05
C SER A 7 -7.18 -10.24 30.53
N HIS A 8 -7.56 -11.43 30.03
CA HIS A 8 -7.64 -11.69 28.59
C HIS A 8 -8.75 -10.88 27.90
N SER A 9 -9.92 -10.72 28.54
CA SER A 9 -11.02 -9.89 28.02
C SER A 9 -10.65 -8.41 27.92
N GLN A 10 -9.99 -7.87 28.95
CA GLN A 10 -9.51 -6.48 28.96
C GLN A 10 -8.41 -6.24 27.92
N GLN A 11 -7.50 -7.18 27.69
CA GLN A 11 -6.47 -7.05 26.66
C GLN A 11 -7.04 -6.97 25.24
N HIS A 12 -8.10 -7.72 24.93
CA HIS A 12 -8.78 -7.61 23.63
C HIS A 12 -9.54 -6.28 23.47
N LEU A 13 -10.12 -5.74 24.55
CA LEU A 13 -10.79 -4.44 24.54
C LEU A 13 -9.79 -3.27 24.38
N LEU A 14 -8.65 -3.35 25.06
CA LEU A 14 -7.55 -2.38 24.94
C LEU A 14 -6.87 -2.47 23.58
N ALA A 15 -6.63 -3.68 23.06
CA ALA A 15 -6.12 -3.87 21.71
C ALA A 15 -7.11 -3.35 20.66
N GLY A 16 -8.41 -3.62 20.83
CA GLY A 16 -9.45 -3.13 19.92
C GLY A 16 -9.53 -1.60 19.89
N THR A 17 -9.48 -0.95 21.04
CA THR A 17 -9.47 0.53 21.13
C THR A 17 -8.19 1.15 20.57
N ALA A 18 -7.03 0.54 20.81
CA ALA A 18 -5.76 0.99 20.23
C ALA A 18 -5.75 0.85 18.69
N VAL A 19 -6.26 -0.26 18.15
CA VAL A 19 -6.40 -0.48 16.71
C VAL A 19 -7.37 0.52 16.10
N LEU A 20 -8.53 0.75 16.73
CA LEU A 20 -9.50 1.76 16.27
C LEU A 20 -8.89 3.17 16.30
N GLY A 21 -8.18 3.53 17.37
CA GLY A 21 -7.48 4.81 17.47
C GLY A 21 -6.43 4.98 16.38
N LEU A 22 -5.66 3.93 16.09
CA LEU A 22 -4.67 3.93 15.01
C LEU A 22 -5.33 4.06 13.63
N LEU A 23 -6.41 3.33 13.37
CA LEU A 23 -7.17 3.43 12.12
C LEU A 23 -7.74 4.84 11.91
N VAL A 24 -8.30 5.45 12.96
CA VAL A 24 -8.82 6.82 12.91
C VAL A 24 -7.69 7.83 12.69
N ALA A 25 -6.57 7.70 13.40
CA ALA A 25 -5.42 8.58 13.24
C ALA A 25 -4.82 8.50 11.83
N LEU A 26 -4.68 7.29 11.29
CA LEU A 26 -4.25 7.09 9.90
C LEU A 26 -5.29 7.67 8.92
N GLY A 27 -6.57 7.45 9.16
CA GLY A 27 -7.66 8.02 8.37
C GLY A 27 -7.62 9.55 8.33
N TRP A 28 -7.33 10.20 9.46
CA TRP A 28 -7.19 11.65 9.54
C TRP A 28 -5.95 12.15 8.79
N GLN A 29 -4.81 11.46 8.95
CA GLN A 29 -3.56 11.85 8.29
C GLN A 29 -3.70 11.84 6.76
N PHE A 30 -4.39 10.85 6.21
CA PHE A 30 -4.54 10.71 4.77
C PHE A 30 -5.80 11.39 4.22
N GLY A 31 -6.84 11.56 5.04
CA GLY A 31 -8.09 12.20 4.66
C GLY A 31 -7.92 13.66 4.21
N GLY A 32 -6.92 14.38 4.74
CA GLY A 32 -6.63 15.76 4.33
C GLY A 32 -6.16 15.90 2.88
N TYR A 33 -5.57 14.86 2.29
CA TYR A 33 -5.07 14.88 0.90
C TYR A 33 -6.15 14.49 -0.12
N LEU A 34 -7.22 13.83 0.34
CA LEU A 34 -8.27 13.29 -0.53
C LEU A 34 -9.00 14.38 -1.33
N PRO A 35 -9.44 15.52 -0.74
CA PRO A 35 -10.12 16.58 -1.50
C PRO A 35 -9.24 17.20 -2.58
N ALA A 36 -7.96 17.42 -2.29
CA ALA A 36 -7.01 17.99 -3.25
C ALA A 36 -6.78 17.04 -4.44
N PHE A 37 -6.66 15.73 -4.18
CA PHE A 37 -6.54 14.73 -5.23
C PHE A 37 -7.81 14.62 -6.09
N VAL A 38 -8.99 14.61 -5.46
CA VAL A 38 -10.29 14.58 -6.16
C VAL A 38 -10.43 15.79 -7.08
N ALA A 39 -10.20 17.00 -6.56
CA ALA A 39 -10.27 18.23 -7.34
C ALA A 39 -9.28 18.22 -8.53
N TRP A 40 -8.08 17.68 -8.32
CA TRP A 40 -7.10 17.55 -9.39
C TRP A 40 -7.58 16.59 -10.48
N VAL A 41 -8.08 15.39 -10.13
CA VAL A 41 -8.58 14.42 -11.11
C VAL A 41 -9.80 14.95 -11.87
N GLU A 42 -10.71 15.65 -11.19
CA GLU A 42 -11.87 16.28 -11.81
C GLU A 42 -11.48 17.41 -12.77
N SER A 43 -10.40 18.16 -12.46
CA SER A 43 -9.90 19.23 -13.33
C SER A 43 -9.41 18.74 -14.70
N VAL A 44 -9.05 17.45 -14.82
CA VAL A 44 -8.61 16.84 -16.08
C VAL A 44 -9.78 16.44 -16.99
N GLY A 45 -11.02 16.49 -16.49
CA GLY A 45 -12.24 16.21 -17.25
C GLY A 45 -12.28 14.79 -17.83
N VAL A 46 -12.41 14.67 -19.15
CA VAL A 46 -12.59 13.38 -19.84
C VAL A 46 -11.41 12.41 -19.66
N TRP A 47 -10.21 12.94 -19.40
CA TRP A 47 -9.00 12.14 -19.17
C TRP A 47 -8.87 11.63 -17.73
N GLY A 48 -9.78 12.02 -16.84
CA GLY A 48 -9.77 11.65 -15.41
C GLY A 48 -9.54 10.16 -15.15
N PRO A 49 -10.23 9.21 -15.83
CA PRO A 49 -10.01 7.78 -15.62
C PRO A 49 -8.59 7.31 -15.93
N ILE A 50 -8.00 7.80 -17.03
CA ILE A 50 -6.65 7.41 -17.45
C ILE A 50 -5.62 7.97 -16.46
N VAL A 51 -5.77 9.23 -16.07
CA VAL A 51 -4.90 9.87 -15.06
C VAL A 51 -5.01 9.15 -13.73
N PHE A 52 -6.21 8.79 -13.30
CA PHE A 52 -6.43 8.05 -12.06
C PHE A 52 -5.71 6.68 -12.08
N VAL A 53 -5.85 5.90 -13.16
CA VAL A 53 -5.20 4.59 -13.28
C VAL A 53 -3.67 4.71 -13.22
N LEU A 54 -3.10 5.71 -13.90
CA LEU A 54 -1.66 5.96 -13.87
C LEU A 54 -1.18 6.44 -12.50
N ALA A 55 -1.94 7.34 -11.85
CA ALA A 55 -1.66 7.78 -10.50
C ALA A 55 -1.73 6.62 -9.49
N TYR A 56 -2.71 5.73 -9.65
CA TYR A 56 -2.83 4.53 -8.83
C TYR A 56 -1.66 3.56 -9.04
N ALA A 57 -1.30 3.31 -10.30
CA ALA A 57 -0.19 2.42 -10.62
C ALA A 57 1.14 2.96 -10.06
N THR A 58 1.42 4.25 -10.24
CA THR A 58 2.62 4.90 -9.69
C THR A 58 2.63 4.91 -8.17
N ALA A 59 1.50 5.22 -7.52
CA ALA A 59 1.32 5.12 -6.07
C ALA A 59 1.61 3.71 -5.56
N THR A 60 1.14 2.68 -6.29
CA THR A 60 1.40 1.26 -5.95
C THR A 60 2.89 0.94 -6.01
N VAL A 61 3.59 1.36 -7.07
CA VAL A 61 5.06 1.18 -7.19
C VAL A 61 5.80 1.92 -6.08
N ALA A 62 5.32 3.09 -5.68
CA ALA A 62 5.88 3.92 -4.62
C ALA A 62 5.48 3.49 -3.19
N PHE A 63 4.79 2.36 -3.02
CA PHE A 63 4.29 1.86 -1.72
C PHE A 63 3.39 2.87 -0.97
N ILE A 64 2.65 3.70 -1.69
CA ILE A 64 1.69 4.64 -1.12
C ILE A 64 0.39 3.89 -0.76
N PRO A 65 -0.27 4.21 0.38
CA PRO A 65 -1.53 3.57 0.77
C PRO A 65 -2.63 3.72 -0.29
N GLY A 66 -3.00 2.61 -0.94
CA GLY A 66 -4.02 2.58 -1.99
C GLY A 66 -5.47 2.82 -1.50
N SER A 67 -5.71 2.79 -0.19
CA SER A 67 -7.03 3.05 0.41
C SER A 67 -7.55 4.44 0.08
N VAL A 68 -6.69 5.46 0.11
CA VAL A 68 -7.03 6.85 -0.20
C VAL A 68 -7.50 6.97 -1.64
N LEU A 69 -6.73 6.41 -2.58
CA LEU A 69 -7.07 6.44 -4.00
C LEU A 69 -8.33 5.61 -4.28
N SER A 70 -8.53 4.50 -3.57
CA SER A 70 -9.73 3.67 -3.72
C SER A 70 -10.99 4.41 -3.27
N LEU A 71 -10.91 5.16 -2.17
CA LEU A 71 -11.98 6.05 -1.72
C LEU A 71 -12.24 7.18 -2.73
N ALA A 72 -11.17 7.78 -3.28
CA ALA A 72 -11.28 8.79 -4.33
C ALA A 72 -11.98 8.25 -5.58
N ALA A 73 -11.65 7.02 -6.01
CA ALA A 73 -12.26 6.39 -7.17
C ALA A 73 -13.77 6.23 -7.00
N GLY A 74 -14.20 5.80 -5.80
CA GLY A 74 -15.62 5.69 -5.45
C GLY A 74 -16.33 7.05 -5.45
N ALA A 75 -15.66 8.10 -4.97
CA ALA A 75 -16.20 9.45 -4.94
C ALA A 75 -16.33 10.09 -6.34
N ILE A 76 -15.32 9.91 -7.21
CA ILE A 76 -15.26 10.55 -8.53
C ILE A 76 -16.06 9.77 -9.58
N PHE A 77 -15.89 8.45 -9.64
CA PHE A 77 -16.41 7.60 -10.73
C PHE A 77 -17.59 6.73 -10.32
N GLY A 78 -17.95 6.72 -9.03
CA GLY A 78 -18.95 5.81 -8.46
C GLY A 78 -18.38 4.41 -8.18
N LEU A 79 -19.12 3.59 -7.45
CA LEU A 79 -18.63 2.31 -6.93
C LEU A 79 -18.19 1.33 -8.03
N VAL A 80 -19.01 1.13 -9.06
CA VAL A 80 -18.74 0.10 -10.09
C VAL A 80 -17.55 0.49 -10.97
N LYS A 81 -17.58 1.69 -11.57
CA LYS A 81 -16.50 2.16 -12.44
C LYS A 81 -15.22 2.45 -11.64
N GLY A 82 -15.36 3.06 -10.45
CA GLY A 82 -14.25 3.29 -9.54
C GLY A 82 -13.52 2.00 -9.17
N THR A 83 -14.26 0.93 -8.82
CA THR A 83 -13.65 -0.39 -8.54
C THR A 83 -12.90 -0.92 -9.77
N ALA A 84 -13.49 -0.83 -10.97
CA ALA A 84 -12.81 -1.27 -12.18
C ALA A 84 -11.49 -0.50 -12.44
N PHE A 85 -11.49 0.82 -12.25
CA PHE A 85 -10.27 1.64 -12.39
C PHE A 85 -9.23 1.34 -11.31
N VAL A 86 -9.64 1.13 -10.07
CA VAL A 86 -8.77 0.71 -8.96
C VAL A 86 -8.11 -0.63 -9.29
N LEU A 87 -8.87 -1.61 -9.78
CA LEU A 87 -8.32 -2.92 -10.15
C LEU A 87 -7.31 -2.80 -11.28
N MET A 88 -7.62 -2.05 -12.34
CA MET A 88 -6.67 -1.82 -13.44
C MET A 88 -5.38 -1.16 -12.94
N GLY A 89 -5.50 -0.09 -12.14
CA GLY A 89 -4.37 0.60 -11.54
C GLY A 89 -3.53 -0.30 -10.63
N ALA A 90 -4.18 -1.11 -9.79
CA ALA A 90 -3.51 -2.04 -8.88
C ALA A 90 -2.79 -3.17 -9.63
N THR A 91 -3.40 -3.72 -10.68
CA THR A 91 -2.77 -4.75 -11.50
C THR A 91 -1.55 -4.20 -12.24
N ILE A 92 -1.68 -3.03 -12.89
CA ILE A 92 -0.56 -2.38 -13.60
C ILE A 92 0.54 -1.99 -12.61
N GLY A 93 0.16 -1.40 -11.47
CA GLY A 93 1.09 -0.99 -10.43
C GLY A 93 1.84 -2.16 -9.80
N SER A 94 1.15 -3.27 -9.51
CA SER A 94 1.79 -4.47 -8.94
C SER A 94 2.72 -5.15 -9.95
N ALA A 95 2.34 -5.20 -11.23
CA ALA A 95 3.24 -5.63 -12.29
C ALA A 95 4.48 -4.72 -12.38
N GLY A 96 4.30 -3.39 -12.33
CA GLY A 96 5.39 -2.43 -12.31
C GLY A 96 6.31 -2.61 -11.09
N ALA A 97 5.74 -2.76 -9.90
CA ALA A 97 6.47 -2.96 -8.66
C ALA A 97 7.27 -4.28 -8.70
N PHE A 98 6.69 -5.33 -9.28
CA PHE A 98 7.37 -6.60 -9.50
C PHE A 98 8.56 -6.45 -10.44
N LEU A 99 8.43 -5.74 -11.56
CA LEU A 99 9.54 -5.50 -12.49
C LEU A 99 10.64 -4.66 -11.83
N VAL A 100 10.28 -3.59 -11.12
CA VAL A 100 11.24 -2.77 -10.36
C VAL A 100 11.99 -3.64 -9.34
N SER A 101 11.28 -4.48 -8.59
CA SER A 101 11.90 -5.40 -7.65
C SER A 101 12.83 -6.40 -8.34
N ARG A 102 12.41 -6.94 -9.49
CA ARG A 102 13.18 -7.95 -10.23
C ARG A 102 14.48 -7.40 -10.82
N TYR A 103 14.48 -6.17 -11.32
CA TYR A 103 15.63 -5.60 -12.01
C TYR A 103 16.48 -4.69 -11.13
N LEU A 104 15.88 -3.76 -10.38
CA LEU A 104 16.62 -2.82 -9.55
C LEU A 104 16.97 -3.43 -8.19
N ALA A 105 15.99 -4.03 -7.50
CA ALA A 105 16.27 -4.56 -6.17
C ALA A 105 17.24 -5.75 -6.22
N ARG A 106 17.19 -6.58 -7.27
CA ARG A 106 18.14 -7.69 -7.44
C ARG A 106 19.60 -7.23 -7.51
N ALA A 107 19.91 -6.20 -8.30
CA ALA A 107 21.27 -5.67 -8.39
C ALA A 107 21.75 -5.05 -7.07
N LEU A 108 20.86 -4.31 -6.38
CA LEU A 108 21.15 -3.73 -5.07
C LEU A 108 21.41 -4.81 -4.00
N ILE A 109 20.61 -5.88 -4.02
CA ILE A 109 20.74 -7.04 -3.13
C ILE A 109 22.04 -7.78 -3.43
N GLU A 110 22.35 -8.10 -4.69
CA GLU A 110 23.61 -8.76 -5.07
C GLU A 110 24.84 -7.94 -4.60
N GLN A 111 24.82 -6.62 -4.76
CA GLN A 111 25.88 -5.74 -4.24
C GLN A 111 25.95 -5.72 -2.71
N HIS A 112 24.82 -5.68 -2.00
CA HIS A 112 24.79 -5.70 -0.54
C HIS A 112 25.23 -7.06 0.04
N LEU A 113 24.86 -8.18 -0.61
CA LEU A 113 25.20 -9.51 -0.15
C LEU A 113 26.67 -9.88 -0.44
N ALA A 114 27.26 -9.37 -1.53
CA ALA A 114 28.68 -9.56 -1.83
C ALA A 114 29.61 -9.05 -0.70
N GLY A 115 29.15 -8.11 0.13
CA GLY A 115 29.88 -7.63 1.30
C GLY A 115 29.84 -8.54 2.54
N HIS A 116 29.02 -9.60 2.56
CA HIS A 116 28.79 -10.42 3.74
C HIS A 116 29.45 -11.80 3.61
N ALA A 117 30.61 -11.97 4.28
CA ALA A 117 31.42 -13.20 4.28
C ALA A 117 30.62 -14.49 4.66
N ARG A 118 29.52 -14.35 5.40
CA ARG A 118 28.64 -15.47 5.78
C ARG A 118 27.89 -16.08 4.60
N ILE A 119 27.57 -15.30 3.58
CA ILE A 119 26.82 -15.76 2.40
C ILE A 119 27.79 -16.39 1.38
N ALA A 120 28.97 -15.79 1.22
CA ALA A 120 30.05 -16.40 0.44
C ALA A 120 30.46 -17.79 0.98
N ALA A 121 30.51 -17.96 2.30
CA ALA A 121 30.81 -19.25 2.93
C ALA A 121 29.71 -20.30 2.70
N ILE A 122 28.45 -19.89 2.56
CA ILE A 122 27.34 -20.79 2.26
C ILE A 122 27.40 -21.20 0.78
N ASP A 123 27.62 -20.25 -0.14
CA ASP A 123 27.75 -20.55 -1.58
C ASP A 123 28.91 -21.53 -1.85
N GLN A 124 30.02 -21.39 -1.10
CA GLN A 124 31.18 -22.27 -1.19
C GLN A 124 30.97 -23.67 -0.58
N ALA A 125 29.92 -23.87 0.22
CA ALA A 125 29.60 -25.16 0.83
C ALA A 125 28.54 -25.96 0.06
N ILE A 126 27.82 -25.32 -0.87
CA ILE A 126 26.74 -25.96 -1.65
C ILE A 126 27.17 -26.16 -3.12
N GLY A 127 28.23 -25.51 -3.59
CA GLY A 127 28.92 -25.81 -4.86
C GLY A 127 29.91 -26.96 -4.72
#